data_AF-A0AAE0D393-F1
#
_entry.id   AF-A0AAE0D393-F1
#
_cell.length_a   1.000
_cell.length_b   1.000
_cell.length_c   1.000
_cell.angle_alpha   90.00
_cell.angle_beta   90.00
_cell.angle_gamma   90.00
#
_symmetry.space_group_name_H-M   'P 1'
#
loop_
_entity.id
_entity.type
_entity.pdbx_description
1 polymer ?
#
loop_
_entity_poly.entity_id
_entity_poly.type
_entity_poly.pdbx_seq_one_letter_code
_entity_poly.pdbx_strand_id
1 'polypeptide(L)'
;MRNDETSSLAQSWLVKHRYGLLRRDHSSSSSSPQQLNFDPPNLPHPQAQTQRERLKTITDEWVTQETSIVIKYPEYVNTVFGLTVILVVGGVLCGLLVGSRVDGVDPFNFTIFSWILGGFILLIAKIVRVSDWTWRDFLLRRVTCRSVCELANVTELSEQEILAHLLSSESHSILQTGGPLKAFAKYPVVDGLSIDVCPDLQTLVASGIVPVKVVTVDGEALVLLHLIPGRESVRDIPSSGSTDSMLVCTRLPQSSVDSEDLVFNWQELSWTKVLGVYNAVEKRVR
;
A
#
# COMPACT_ATOMS: atom_id res chain seq x y z
N MET A 1 -12.62 -14.20 -14.07
CA MET A 1 -11.55 -14.93 -13.36
C MET A 1 -10.30 -14.83 -14.22
N ARG A 2 -9.51 -13.79 -13.99
CA ARG A 2 -8.27 -13.49 -14.72
C ARG A 2 -7.19 -13.52 -13.65
N ASN A 3 -6.20 -14.41 -13.82
CA ASN A 3 -5.08 -14.57 -12.90
C ASN A 3 -4.26 -13.27 -12.88
N ASP A 4 -4.20 -12.62 -11.72
CA ASP A 4 -3.34 -11.46 -11.47
C ASP A 4 -1.89 -11.95 -11.22
N GLU A 5 -1.22 -12.46 -12.25
CA GLU A 5 0.24 -12.69 -12.29
C GLU A 5 1.02 -11.39 -12.55
N THR A 6 0.53 -10.26 -12.03
CA THR A 6 1.23 -8.98 -12.02
C THR A 6 1.59 -8.58 -10.60
N SER A 7 1.97 -9.54 -9.75
CA SER A 7 2.78 -9.26 -8.57
C SER A 7 4.01 -8.49 -9.05
N SER A 8 4.01 -7.18 -8.78
CA SER A 8 4.86 -6.14 -9.32
C SER A 8 6.30 -6.62 -9.57
N LEU A 9 6.66 -6.84 -10.83
CA LEU A 9 8.02 -7.19 -11.26
C LEU A 9 9.06 -6.17 -10.76
N ALA A 10 8.66 -4.92 -10.52
CA ALA A 10 9.51 -3.90 -9.91
C ALA A 10 9.82 -4.19 -8.44
N GLN A 11 8.87 -4.72 -7.67
CA GLN A 11 9.14 -5.20 -6.31
C GLN A 11 10.11 -6.37 -6.37
N SER A 12 9.90 -7.36 -7.24
CA SER A 12 10.82 -8.50 -7.42
C SER A 12 12.26 -8.05 -7.74
N TRP A 13 12.44 -7.05 -8.60
CA TRP A 13 13.76 -6.50 -8.92
C TRP A 13 14.38 -5.68 -7.78
N LEU A 14 13.62 -4.78 -7.15
CA LEU A 14 14.06 -3.97 -6.00
C LEU A 14 14.56 -4.85 -4.87
N VAL A 15 13.80 -5.91 -4.62
CA VAL A 15 14.11 -6.97 -3.67
C VAL A 15 15.42 -7.63 -4.07
N LYS A 16 15.55 -8.13 -5.32
CA LYS A 16 16.76 -8.79 -5.80
C LYS A 16 18.00 -7.89 -5.79
N HIS A 17 17.86 -6.60 -6.10
CA HIS A 17 18.95 -5.62 -6.04
C HIS A 17 19.38 -5.34 -4.60
N ARG A 18 18.44 -5.20 -3.66
CA ARG A 18 18.74 -4.99 -2.24
C ARG A 18 19.39 -6.22 -1.60
N TYR A 19 18.88 -7.42 -1.88
CA TYR A 19 19.56 -8.68 -1.52
C TYR A 19 20.97 -8.76 -2.14
N GLY A 20 21.13 -8.33 -3.39
CA GLY A 20 22.42 -8.28 -4.08
C GLY A 20 23.44 -7.33 -3.42
N LEU A 21 22.99 -6.16 -2.95
CA LEU A 21 23.81 -5.21 -2.21
C LEU A 21 24.25 -5.80 -0.86
N LEU A 22 23.32 -6.35 -0.08
CA LEU A 22 23.62 -6.95 1.23
C LEU A 22 24.58 -8.14 1.14
N ARG A 23 24.54 -8.91 0.05
CA ARG A 23 25.47 -10.02 -0.19
C ARG A 23 26.88 -9.55 -0.58
N ARG A 24 27.00 -8.37 -1.21
CA ARG A 24 28.29 -7.85 -1.69
C ARG A 24 29.17 -7.39 -0.53
N ASP A 25 28.59 -6.80 0.51
CA ASP A 25 29.34 -6.34 1.69
C ASP A 25 29.89 -7.51 2.52
N HIS A 26 29.17 -8.63 2.56
CA HIS A 26 29.61 -9.83 3.29
C HIS A 26 30.75 -10.60 2.60
N SER A 27 31.04 -10.33 1.33
CA SER A 27 32.05 -11.06 0.54
C SER A 27 33.49 -10.52 0.64
N SER A 28 33.72 -9.50 1.48
CA SER A 28 35.04 -8.91 1.70
C SER A 28 35.90 -9.66 2.74
N SER A 29 35.42 -10.76 3.31
CA SER A 29 36.22 -11.62 4.21
C SER A 29 36.16 -13.10 3.83
N SER A 30 37.30 -13.58 3.31
CA SER A 30 37.78 -14.97 3.19
C SER A 30 37.05 -16.00 2.29
N SER A 31 37.79 -16.39 1.24
CA SER A 31 37.92 -17.73 0.59
C SER A 31 36.70 -18.42 -0.07
N SER A 32 36.81 -18.57 -1.40
CA SER A 32 36.04 -19.43 -2.34
C SER A 32 36.09 -20.94 -2.00
N PRO A 33 35.30 -21.85 -2.65
CA PRO A 33 34.45 -21.66 -3.85
C PRO A 33 33.07 -22.37 -3.82
N GLN A 34 32.05 -21.69 -4.35
CA GLN A 34 31.03 -22.26 -5.26
C GLN A 34 30.18 -21.09 -5.77
N GLN A 35 30.58 -20.55 -6.93
CA GLN A 35 29.75 -19.62 -7.68
C GLN A 35 28.55 -20.39 -8.24
N LEU A 36 27.44 -20.38 -7.50
CA LEU A 36 26.13 -20.58 -8.10
C LEU A 36 25.88 -19.34 -8.96
N ASN A 37 26.21 -19.47 -10.24
CA ASN A 37 26.03 -18.46 -11.27
C ASN A 37 24.53 -18.20 -11.45
N PHE A 38 23.98 -17.34 -10.59
CA PHE A 38 22.67 -16.74 -10.81
C PHE A 38 22.88 -15.63 -11.81
N ASP A 39 22.63 -15.94 -13.09
CA ASP A 39 22.44 -14.90 -14.08
C ASP A 39 21.37 -13.92 -13.56
N PRO A 40 21.65 -12.61 -13.53
CA PRO A 40 20.60 -11.63 -13.25
C PRO A 40 19.49 -11.87 -14.28
N PRO A 41 18.20 -11.78 -13.88
CA PRO A 41 17.15 -11.87 -14.87
C PRO A 41 17.37 -10.68 -15.80
N ASN A 42 17.68 -10.96 -17.05
CA ASN A 42 17.63 -10.00 -18.14
C ASN A 42 16.17 -9.59 -18.35
N LEU A 43 15.65 -8.74 -17.46
CA LEU A 43 14.47 -7.92 -17.69
C LEU A 43 14.98 -6.51 -17.99
N PRO A 44 14.53 -5.88 -19.08
CA PRO A 44 15.15 -4.68 -19.60
C PRO A 44 15.00 -3.55 -18.58
N HIS A 45 16.16 -3.02 -18.16
CA HIS A 45 16.36 -1.81 -17.35
C HIS A 45 15.30 -0.69 -17.49
N PRO A 46 14.71 -0.41 -18.68
CA PRO A 46 13.63 0.57 -18.82
C PRO A 46 12.36 0.30 -18.00
N GLN A 47 11.88 -0.95 -17.86
CA GLN A 47 10.54 -1.20 -17.28
C GLN A 47 10.45 -0.87 -15.78
N ALA A 48 11.48 -1.21 -15.00
CA ALA A 48 11.54 -0.89 -13.57
C ALA A 48 11.72 0.61 -13.31
N GLN A 49 12.39 1.32 -14.23
CA GLN A 49 12.52 2.78 -14.17
C GLN A 49 11.19 3.45 -14.50
N THR A 50 10.50 3.01 -15.55
CA THR A 50 9.18 3.53 -15.93
C THR A 50 8.14 3.35 -14.83
N GLN A 51 8.11 2.21 -14.14
CA GLN A 51 7.18 2.01 -13.02
C GLN A 51 7.52 2.90 -11.81
N ARG A 52 8.80 3.10 -11.50
CA ARG A 52 9.22 4.04 -10.46
C ARG A 52 8.87 5.48 -10.81
N GLU A 53 9.03 5.87 -12.07
CA GLU A 53 8.66 7.19 -12.55
C GLU A 53 7.15 7.38 -12.45
N ARG A 54 6.34 6.37 -12.84
CA ARG A 54 4.89 6.38 -12.65
C ARG A 54 4.49 6.54 -11.19
N LEU A 55 5.07 5.75 -10.30
CA LEU A 55 4.82 5.86 -8.86
C LEU A 55 5.21 7.25 -8.34
N LYS A 56 6.37 7.77 -8.75
CA LYS A 56 6.77 9.14 -8.38
C LYS A 56 5.79 10.18 -8.89
N THR A 57 5.34 10.11 -10.14
CA THR A 57 4.40 11.09 -10.69
C THR A 57 3.04 11.03 -10.01
N ILE A 58 2.55 9.84 -9.67
CA ILE A 58 1.26 9.66 -9.00
C ILE A 58 1.37 10.14 -7.55
N THR A 59 2.47 9.80 -6.86
CA THR A 59 2.67 10.16 -5.46
C THR A 59 3.07 11.63 -5.26
N ASP A 60 3.62 12.31 -6.26
CA ASP A 60 3.89 13.76 -6.19
C ASP A 60 2.60 14.59 -6.05
N GLU A 61 1.47 14.06 -6.53
CA GLU A 61 0.17 14.69 -6.34
C GLU A 61 -0.46 14.43 -4.96
N TRP A 62 0.13 13.53 -4.15
CA TRP A 62 -0.41 13.14 -2.85
C TRP A 62 -0.07 14.19 -1.81
N VAL A 63 -1.11 14.77 -1.21
CA VAL A 63 -0.95 15.64 -0.05
C VAL A 63 -1.07 14.78 1.19
N THR A 64 0.07 14.44 1.77
CA THR A 64 0.15 13.65 3.00
C THR A 64 -0.21 14.51 4.20
N GLN A 65 -1.22 14.09 4.97
CA GLN A 65 -1.56 14.64 6.28
C GLN A 65 -1.13 13.67 7.37
N GLU A 66 -1.20 14.08 8.64
CA GLU A 66 -0.78 13.24 9.77
C GLU A 66 -1.57 11.93 9.86
N THR A 67 -2.86 11.92 9.51
CA THR A 67 -3.73 10.73 9.68
C THR A 67 -4.36 10.24 8.37
N SER A 68 -4.13 10.93 7.26
CA SER A 68 -4.78 10.62 5.99
C SER A 68 -3.98 11.10 4.79
N ILE A 69 -4.29 10.55 3.62
CA ILE A 69 -3.66 10.96 2.35
C ILE A 69 -4.75 11.56 1.45
N VAL A 70 -4.53 12.79 1.00
CA VAL A 70 -5.46 13.50 0.13
C VAL A 70 -4.98 13.46 -1.32
N ILE A 71 -5.85 13.00 -2.21
CA ILE A 71 -5.57 12.86 -3.65
C ILE A 71 -6.59 13.65 -4.45
N LYS A 72 -6.17 14.22 -5.58
CA LYS A 72 -7.09 14.84 -6.53
C LYS A 72 -7.72 13.77 -7.42
N TYR A 73 -9.04 13.78 -7.55
CA TYR A 73 -9.78 12.83 -8.40
C TYR A 73 -10.81 13.55 -9.29
N PRO A 74 -10.34 14.43 -10.20
CA PRO A 74 -11.21 15.33 -10.95
C PRO A 74 -12.08 14.60 -11.96
N GLU A 75 -11.61 13.53 -12.57
CA GLU A 75 -12.31 12.82 -13.65
C GLU A 75 -13.65 12.27 -13.16
N TYR A 76 -13.64 11.47 -12.09
CA TYR A 76 -14.84 10.93 -11.49
C TYR A 76 -15.82 12.01 -11.06
N VAL A 77 -15.35 13.01 -10.30
CA VAL A 77 -16.22 14.10 -9.82
C VAL A 77 -16.83 14.84 -11.00
N ASN A 78 -16.07 15.15 -12.04
CA ASN A 78 -16.57 15.81 -13.24
C ASN A 78 -17.60 14.95 -13.99
N THR A 79 -17.42 13.63 -14.08
CA THR A 79 -18.42 12.75 -14.72
C THR A 79 -19.74 12.71 -13.97
N VAL A 80 -19.71 12.64 -12.64
CA VAL A 80 -20.91 12.63 -11.79
C VAL A 80 -21.62 13.99 -11.87
N PHE A 81 -20.86 15.09 -11.79
CA PHE A 81 -21.42 16.43 -11.96
C PHE A 81 -21.99 16.63 -13.36
N GLY A 82 -21.29 16.19 -14.40
CA GLY A 82 -21.76 16.27 -15.78
C GLY A 82 -23.06 15.51 -15.99
N LEU A 83 -23.15 14.27 -15.47
CA LEU A 83 -24.38 13.48 -15.51
C LEU A 83 -25.54 14.19 -14.80
N THR A 84 -25.27 14.76 -13.63
CA THR A 84 -26.29 15.49 -12.85
C THR A 84 -26.77 16.73 -13.60
N VAL A 85 -25.85 17.50 -14.19
CA VAL A 85 -26.19 18.69 -14.99
C VAL A 85 -27.02 18.31 -16.21
N ILE A 86 -26.62 17.27 -16.95
CA ILE A 86 -27.38 16.77 -18.11
C ILE A 86 -28.79 16.36 -17.68
N LEU A 87 -28.92 15.69 -16.54
CA LEU A 87 -30.20 15.21 -16.04
C LEU A 87 -31.11 16.38 -15.68
N VAL A 88 -30.60 17.36 -14.92
CA VAL A 88 -31.34 18.58 -14.52
C VAL A 88 -31.72 19.43 -15.72
N VAL A 89 -30.77 19.72 -16.62
CA VAL A 89 -31.03 20.51 -17.84
C VAL A 89 -32.02 19.77 -18.74
N GLY A 90 -31.87 18.45 -18.90
CA GLY A 90 -32.80 17.61 -19.64
C GLY A 90 -34.21 17.63 -19.05
N GLY A 91 -34.34 17.54 -17.72
CA GLY A 91 -35.62 17.65 -17.03
C GLY A 91 -36.31 18.99 -17.25
N VAL A 92 -35.56 20.10 -17.14
CA VAL A 92 -36.06 21.45 -17.42
C VAL A 92 -36.48 21.60 -18.87
N LEU A 93 -35.66 21.14 -19.82
CA LEU A 93 -35.98 21.18 -21.25
C LEU A 93 -37.21 20.34 -21.57
N CYS A 94 -37.37 19.16 -20.96
CA CYS A 94 -38.59 18.37 -21.08
C CYS A 94 -39.81 19.12 -20.55
N GLY A 95 -39.73 19.75 -19.38
CA GLY A 95 -40.82 20.56 -18.83
C GLY A 95 -41.24 21.70 -19.77
N LEU A 96 -40.27 22.38 -20.40
CA LEU A 96 -40.52 23.50 -21.32
C LEU A 96 -41.00 23.06 -22.71
N LEU A 97 -40.43 21.98 -23.27
CA LEU A 97 -40.71 21.52 -24.63
C LEU A 97 -41.95 20.62 -24.72
N VAL A 98 -42.26 19.85 -23.67
CA VAL A 98 -43.43 18.97 -23.63
C VAL A 98 -44.70 19.80 -23.43
N GLY A 99 -44.66 20.85 -22.60
CA GLY A 99 -45.75 21.82 -22.46
C GLY A 99 -47.13 21.14 -22.30
N SER A 100 -48.17 21.69 -22.94
CA SER A 100 -49.54 21.16 -22.91
C SER A 100 -49.81 19.98 -23.86
N ARG A 101 -48.77 19.31 -24.39
CA ARG A 101 -48.96 18.21 -25.36
C ARG A 101 -49.47 16.90 -24.73
N VAL A 102 -49.44 16.79 -23.40
CA VAL A 102 -49.90 15.61 -22.68
C VAL A 102 -51.04 16.04 -21.76
N ASP A 103 -52.27 15.66 -22.11
CA ASP A 103 -53.45 15.96 -21.30
C ASP A 103 -53.37 15.24 -19.94
N GLY A 104 -53.50 15.99 -18.85
CA GLY A 104 -53.58 15.47 -17.48
C GLY A 104 -52.24 15.30 -16.73
N VAL A 105 -51.11 15.68 -17.32
CA VAL A 105 -49.79 15.63 -16.65
C VAL A 105 -49.20 17.03 -16.57
N ASP A 106 -48.81 17.47 -15.36
CA ASP A 106 -48.04 18.71 -15.18
C ASP A 106 -46.60 18.51 -15.69
N PRO A 107 -46.15 19.22 -16.74
CA PRO A 107 -44.80 19.11 -17.29
C PRO A 107 -43.70 19.45 -16.28
N PHE A 108 -44.00 20.25 -15.25
CA PHE A 108 -43.03 20.62 -14.23
C PHE A 108 -42.68 19.46 -13.28
N ASN A 109 -43.51 18.42 -13.22
CA ASN A 109 -43.16 17.21 -12.46
C ASN A 109 -41.89 16.53 -13.00
N PHE A 110 -41.65 16.57 -14.32
CA PHE A 110 -40.41 16.04 -14.89
C PHE A 110 -39.17 16.77 -14.37
N THR A 111 -39.26 18.10 -14.23
CA THR A 111 -38.20 18.90 -13.61
C THR A 111 -37.97 18.45 -12.17
N ILE A 112 -39.02 18.32 -11.36
CA ILE A 112 -38.91 17.91 -9.96
C ILE A 112 -38.27 16.51 -9.84
N PHE A 113 -38.75 15.53 -10.61
CA PHE A 113 -38.18 14.18 -10.59
C PHE A 113 -36.72 14.15 -11.04
N SER A 114 -36.37 14.95 -12.05
CA SER A 114 -35.00 15.11 -12.51
C SER A 114 -34.09 15.69 -11.42
N TRP A 115 -34.52 16.73 -10.72
CA TRP A 115 -33.77 17.29 -9.58
C TRP A 115 -33.57 16.26 -8.46
N ILE A 116 -34.63 15.52 -8.11
CA ILE A 116 -34.56 14.46 -7.09
C ILE A 116 -33.57 13.37 -7.51
N LEU A 117 -33.67 12.88 -8.74
CA LEU A 117 -32.80 11.83 -9.26
C LEU A 117 -31.34 12.30 -9.35
N GLY A 118 -31.10 13.54 -9.77
CA GLY A 118 -29.76 14.15 -9.79
C GLY A 118 -29.15 14.26 -8.40
N GLY A 119 -29.93 14.72 -7.41
CA GLY A 119 -29.51 14.76 -6.01
C GLY A 119 -29.20 13.37 -5.45
N PHE A 120 -30.00 12.36 -5.82
CA PHE A 120 -29.77 10.98 -5.41
C PHE A 120 -28.50 10.38 -6.02
N ILE A 121 -28.24 10.64 -7.31
CA ILE A 121 -27.00 10.21 -7.98
C ILE A 121 -25.78 10.82 -7.29
N LEU A 122 -25.80 12.13 -6.98
CA LEU A 122 -24.71 12.79 -6.25
C LEU A 122 -24.49 12.17 -4.86
N LEU A 123 -25.57 11.86 -4.15
CA LEU A 123 -25.50 11.25 -2.83
C LEU A 123 -24.91 9.84 -2.89
N ILE A 124 -25.35 9.01 -3.85
CA ILE A 124 -24.77 7.69 -4.08
C ILE A 124 -23.29 7.80 -4.45
N ALA A 125 -22.96 8.67 -5.41
CA ALA A 125 -21.59 8.84 -5.88
C ALA A 125 -20.64 9.23 -4.74
N LYS A 126 -21.10 10.05 -3.80
CA LYS A 126 -20.36 10.41 -2.60
C LYS A 126 -20.07 9.19 -1.71
N ILE A 127 -21.06 8.32 -1.46
CA ILE A 127 -20.94 7.24 -0.46
C ILE A 127 -20.29 5.95 -0.98
N VAL A 128 -20.26 5.73 -2.29
CA VAL A 128 -19.79 4.45 -2.87
C VAL A 128 -18.26 4.31 -2.80
N ARG A 129 -17.51 5.40 -2.85
CA ARG A 129 -16.05 5.35 -3.02
C ARG A 129 -15.26 5.44 -1.73
N VAL A 130 -15.67 6.28 -0.79
CA VAL A 130 -14.96 6.51 0.48
C VAL A 130 -15.95 6.68 1.61
N SER A 131 -15.69 6.02 2.75
CA SER A 131 -16.61 5.99 3.89
C SER A 131 -16.91 7.39 4.44
N ASP A 132 -15.88 8.25 4.53
CA ASP A 132 -15.95 9.57 5.17
C ASP A 132 -15.68 10.74 4.19
N TRP A 133 -16.30 10.74 3.00
CA TRP A 133 -16.06 11.83 2.05
C TRP A 133 -16.83 13.11 2.41
N THR A 134 -16.11 14.19 2.78
CA THR A 134 -16.74 15.49 3.05
C THR A 134 -17.27 16.14 1.76
N TRP A 135 -18.37 16.90 1.86
CA TRP A 135 -18.90 17.65 0.70
C TRP A 135 -17.91 18.70 0.20
N ARG A 136 -17.13 19.29 1.10
CA ARG A 136 -16.07 20.25 0.75
C ARG A 136 -15.02 19.60 -0.14
N ASP A 137 -14.53 18.42 0.25
CA ASP A 137 -13.51 17.72 -0.52
C ASP A 137 -14.07 17.21 -1.85
N PHE A 138 -15.31 16.71 -1.86
CA PHE A 138 -16.02 16.31 -3.08
C PHE A 138 -16.10 17.47 -4.09
N LEU A 139 -16.52 18.66 -3.65
CA LEU A 139 -16.60 19.87 -4.50
C LEU A 139 -15.23 20.36 -4.96
N LEU A 140 -14.21 20.22 -4.11
CA LEU A 140 -12.83 20.55 -4.45
C LEU A 140 -12.14 19.48 -5.30
N ARG A 141 -12.86 18.40 -5.68
CA ARG A 141 -12.35 17.27 -6.45
C ARG A 141 -11.19 16.55 -5.75
N ARG A 142 -11.26 16.47 -4.43
CA ARG A 142 -10.27 15.84 -3.56
C ARG A 142 -10.91 14.68 -2.82
N VAL A 143 -10.15 13.61 -2.64
CA VAL A 143 -10.54 12.42 -1.90
C VAL A 143 -9.55 12.23 -0.76
N THR A 144 -10.06 12.19 0.46
CA THR A 144 -9.27 11.94 1.67
C THR A 144 -9.35 10.46 2.00
N CYS A 145 -8.27 9.72 1.79
CA CYS A 145 -8.19 8.29 2.04
C CYS A 145 -7.64 8.06 3.46
N ARG A 146 -8.30 7.19 4.23
CA ARG A 146 -7.91 6.83 5.61
C ARG A 146 -7.37 5.41 5.73
N SER A 147 -7.50 4.61 4.68
CA SER A 147 -6.88 3.28 4.61
C SER A 147 -6.09 3.05 3.32
N VAL A 148 -5.20 2.07 3.35
CA VAL A 148 -4.43 1.64 2.17
C VAL A 148 -5.34 1.06 1.09
N CYS A 149 -6.41 0.35 1.45
CA CYS A 149 -7.38 -0.18 0.48
C CYS A 149 -8.17 0.93 -0.21
N GLU A 150 -8.61 1.97 0.52
CA GLU A 150 -9.25 3.13 -0.09
C GLU A 150 -8.30 3.83 -1.07
N LEU A 151 -7.03 3.97 -0.67
CA LEU A 151 -5.98 4.56 -1.49
C LEU A 151 -5.75 3.75 -2.79
N ALA A 152 -5.72 2.43 -2.70
CA ALA A 152 -5.61 1.54 -3.86
C ALA A 152 -6.81 1.66 -4.80
N ASN A 153 -8.03 1.70 -4.25
CA ASN A 153 -9.26 1.85 -5.03
C ASN A 153 -9.38 3.19 -5.77
N VAL A 154 -8.75 4.25 -5.25
CA VAL A 154 -8.77 5.59 -5.87
C VAL A 154 -7.63 5.76 -6.87
N THR A 155 -6.45 5.24 -6.58
CA THR A 155 -5.24 5.41 -7.42
C THR A 155 -5.06 4.34 -8.48
N GLU A 156 -5.84 3.24 -8.41
CA GLU A 156 -5.69 2.05 -9.26
C GLU A 156 -4.29 1.41 -9.19
N LEU A 157 -3.53 1.72 -8.14
CA LEU A 157 -2.24 1.10 -7.85
C LEU A 157 -2.42 -0.17 -7.04
N SER A 158 -1.46 -1.09 -7.14
CA SER A 158 -1.48 -2.27 -6.29
C SER A 158 -1.27 -1.90 -4.83
N GLU A 159 -2.02 -2.56 -3.94
CA GLU A 159 -1.94 -2.32 -2.49
C GLU A 159 -0.51 -2.51 -1.96
N GLN A 160 0.21 -3.51 -2.49
CA GLN A 160 1.59 -3.80 -2.12
C GLN A 160 2.55 -2.69 -2.58
N GLU A 161 2.35 -2.06 -3.75
CA GLU A 161 3.20 -0.96 -4.21
C GLU A 161 3.01 0.30 -3.36
N ILE A 162 1.76 0.61 -3.03
CA ILE A 162 1.42 1.68 -2.09
C ILE A 162 2.08 1.41 -0.75
N LEU A 163 1.92 0.21 -0.22
CA LEU A 163 2.48 -0.17 1.08
C LEU A 163 4.02 -0.12 1.08
N ALA A 164 4.68 -0.62 0.02
CA ALA A 164 6.13 -0.51 -0.11
C ALA A 164 6.60 0.95 -0.11
N HIS A 165 5.87 1.81 -0.83
CA HIS A 165 6.17 3.24 -0.89
C HIS A 165 6.00 3.88 0.49
N LEU A 166 4.85 3.71 1.14
CA LEU A 166 4.55 4.27 2.47
C LEU A 166 5.56 3.83 3.52
N LEU A 167 5.91 2.54 3.56
CA LEU A 167 6.89 2.01 4.50
C LEU A 167 8.29 2.55 4.22
N SER A 168 8.67 2.76 2.95
CA SER A 168 9.98 3.32 2.59
C SER A 168 10.10 4.82 2.89
N SER A 169 8.99 5.55 2.83
CA SER A 169 8.94 7.00 3.06
C SER A 169 8.55 7.38 4.50
N GLU A 170 8.25 6.39 5.35
CA GLU A 170 7.87 6.57 6.76
C GLU A 170 8.86 7.44 7.54
N SER A 171 10.17 7.34 7.28
CA SER A 171 11.18 8.13 8.00
C SER A 171 11.17 9.62 7.66
N HIS A 172 10.62 9.99 6.50
CA HIS A 172 10.56 11.36 5.99
C HIS A 172 9.14 11.95 6.01
N SER A 173 8.14 11.11 6.27
CA SER A 173 6.74 11.49 6.26
C SER A 173 6.24 11.88 7.64
N ILE A 174 5.30 12.83 7.69
CA ILE A 174 4.54 13.18 8.89
C ILE A 174 3.40 12.20 9.19
N LEU A 175 3.17 11.25 8.29
CA LEU A 175 2.08 10.28 8.35
C LEU A 175 2.25 9.35 9.56
N GLN A 176 1.25 9.34 10.43
CA GLN A 176 1.10 8.39 11.51
C GLN A 176 0.31 7.19 11.00
N THR A 177 0.85 6.01 11.24
CA THR A 177 0.25 4.74 10.81
C THR A 177 -0.53 4.13 11.96
N GLY A 178 -1.75 3.69 11.65
CA GLY A 178 -2.68 3.03 12.55
C GLY A 178 -3.16 1.69 11.96
N GLY A 179 -4.10 1.06 12.65
CA GLY A 179 -4.76 -0.16 12.15
C GLY A 179 -4.20 -1.48 12.70
N PRO A 180 -4.51 -2.62 12.06
CA PRO A 180 -4.23 -3.96 12.58
C PRO A 180 -2.73 -4.31 12.55
N LEU A 181 -1.96 -3.75 11.63
CA LEU A 181 -0.52 -4.03 11.44
C LEU A 181 0.37 -3.04 12.18
N LYS A 182 0.13 -2.89 13.50
CA LYS A 182 0.88 -1.97 14.39
C LYS A 182 2.36 -2.29 14.49
N ALA A 183 2.72 -3.54 14.21
CA ALA A 183 4.09 -4.04 14.25
C ALA A 183 5.04 -3.19 13.40
N PHE A 184 4.63 -2.75 12.22
CA PHE A 184 5.52 -2.09 11.26
C PHE A 184 5.63 -0.57 11.47
N ALA A 185 4.66 0.02 12.16
CA ALA A 185 4.58 1.44 12.45
C ALA A 185 5.74 1.89 13.37
N LYS A 186 6.32 3.07 13.08
CA LYS A 186 7.30 3.72 13.96
C LYS A 186 6.65 4.18 15.27
N TYR A 187 5.45 4.74 15.19
CA TYR A 187 4.63 5.15 16.33
C TYR A 187 3.18 4.76 16.05
N PRO A 188 2.69 3.63 16.60
CA PRO A 188 1.31 3.21 16.35
C PRO A 188 0.34 4.16 17.03
N VAL A 189 -0.48 4.85 16.24
CA VAL A 189 -1.52 5.76 16.72
C VAL A 189 -2.90 5.18 16.46
N VAL A 190 -3.85 5.42 17.37
CA VAL A 190 -5.21 4.89 17.28
C VAL A 190 -5.96 5.47 16.08
N ASP A 191 -5.69 6.74 15.72
CA ASP A 191 -6.39 7.50 14.68
C ASP A 191 -5.51 7.81 13.46
N GLY A 192 -4.49 6.97 13.20
CA GLY A 192 -3.61 7.11 12.03
C GLY A 192 -4.17 6.45 10.76
N LEU A 193 -3.47 6.59 9.64
CA LEU A 193 -3.81 5.89 8.40
C LEU A 193 -3.82 4.37 8.63
N SER A 194 -4.96 3.71 8.39
CA SER A 194 -5.12 2.28 8.65
C SER A 194 -4.41 1.42 7.61
N ILE A 195 -3.43 0.63 8.05
CA ILE A 195 -2.79 -0.40 7.24
C ILE A 195 -3.64 -1.67 7.32
N ASP A 196 -4.63 -1.79 6.44
CA ASP A 196 -5.60 -2.90 6.42
C ASP A 196 -5.14 -4.09 5.54
N VAL A 197 -3.98 -3.98 4.90
CA VAL A 197 -3.43 -4.96 3.96
C VAL A 197 -2.18 -5.62 4.55
N CYS A 198 -2.16 -6.95 4.59
CA CYS A 198 -0.98 -7.69 5.03
C CYS A 198 0.17 -7.56 4.01
N PRO A 199 1.35 -7.09 4.41
CA PRO A 199 2.50 -7.00 3.51
C PRO A 199 3.00 -8.39 3.14
N ASP A 200 3.39 -8.55 1.88
CA ASP A 200 4.21 -9.68 1.47
C ASP A 200 5.67 -9.46 1.90
N LEU A 201 6.43 -10.54 2.09
CA LEU A 201 7.85 -10.44 2.45
C LEU A 201 8.66 -9.65 1.40
N GLN A 202 8.30 -9.77 0.12
CA GLN A 202 8.85 -8.95 -0.96
C GLN A 202 8.60 -7.46 -0.75
N THR A 203 7.38 -7.09 -0.36
CA THR A 203 6.99 -5.70 -0.10
C THR A 203 7.80 -5.11 1.03
N LEU A 204 8.05 -5.89 2.09
CA LEU A 204 8.93 -5.49 3.20
C LEU A 204 10.36 -5.25 2.72
N VAL A 205 10.94 -6.17 1.95
CA VAL A 205 12.31 -5.98 1.45
C VAL A 205 12.40 -4.80 0.47
N ALA A 206 11.38 -4.62 -0.37
CA ALA A 206 11.26 -3.48 -1.28
C ALA A 206 11.12 -2.15 -0.53
N SER A 207 10.52 -2.13 0.66
CA SER A 207 10.42 -0.93 1.51
C SER A 207 11.70 -0.66 2.29
N GLY A 208 12.43 -1.70 2.69
CA GLY A 208 13.74 -1.60 3.34
C GLY A 208 13.83 -2.40 4.63
N ILE A 209 12.87 -3.29 4.83
CA ILE A 209 12.73 -4.14 5.99
C ILE A 209 13.13 -5.54 5.56
N VAL A 210 14.26 -6.02 6.07
CA VAL A 210 14.88 -7.25 5.63
C VAL A 210 14.76 -8.32 6.72
N PRO A 211 14.10 -9.46 6.44
CA PRO A 211 13.97 -10.55 7.38
C PRO A 211 15.29 -11.33 7.48
N VAL A 212 15.86 -11.40 8.67
CA VAL A 212 17.10 -12.11 8.98
C VAL A 212 16.79 -13.33 9.83
N LYS A 213 17.31 -14.49 9.44
CA LYS A 213 17.18 -15.75 10.18
C LYS A 213 18.29 -15.86 11.22
N VAL A 214 17.90 -16.07 12.47
CA VAL A 214 18.81 -16.19 13.62
C VAL A 214 18.54 -17.48 14.39
N VAL A 215 19.57 -17.97 15.10
CA VAL A 215 19.46 -19.10 16.03
C VAL A 215 19.39 -18.56 17.44
N THR A 216 18.33 -18.93 18.13
CA THR A 216 18.06 -18.64 19.54
C THR A 216 18.23 -19.91 20.38
N VAL A 217 18.11 -19.79 21.70
CA VAL A 217 18.14 -20.95 22.61
C VAL A 217 16.95 -21.89 22.35
N ASP A 218 15.80 -21.32 21.98
CA ASP A 218 14.54 -22.05 21.76
C ASP A 218 14.39 -22.58 20.32
N GLY A 219 15.31 -22.24 19.42
CA GLY A 219 15.31 -22.67 18.02
C GLY A 219 15.57 -21.55 17.03
N GLU A 220 15.21 -21.78 15.78
CA GLU A 220 15.35 -20.77 14.73
C GLU A 220 14.25 -19.71 14.84
N ALA A 221 14.60 -18.44 14.62
CA ALA A 221 13.66 -17.33 14.59
C ALA A 221 13.96 -16.37 13.43
N LEU A 222 12.96 -15.59 13.04
CA LEU A 222 13.10 -14.49 12.08
C LEU A 222 13.04 -13.16 12.80
N VAL A 223 13.89 -12.25 12.37
CA VAL A 223 14.06 -10.92 12.93
C VAL A 223 14.00 -9.90 11.80
N LEU A 224 13.26 -8.80 11.97
CA LEU A 224 13.14 -7.77 10.92
C LEU A 224 14.18 -6.66 11.10
N LEU A 225 15.09 -6.55 10.13
CA LEU A 225 16.08 -5.49 10.07
C LEU A 225 15.56 -4.30 9.27
N HIS A 226 15.46 -3.14 9.89
CA HIS A 226 15.03 -1.91 9.21
C HIS A 226 16.25 -1.14 8.69
N LEU A 227 16.46 -1.19 7.38
CA LEU A 227 17.57 -0.52 6.68
C LEU A 227 17.21 0.88 6.19
N ILE A 228 16.08 1.43 6.63
CA ILE A 228 15.60 2.75 6.20
C ILE A 228 16.38 3.85 6.93
N PRO A 229 17.00 4.80 6.21
CA PRO A 229 17.71 5.92 6.84
C PRO A 229 16.78 6.75 7.75
N GLY A 230 17.25 7.09 8.96
CA GLY A 230 16.52 7.96 9.88
C GLY A 230 15.59 7.26 10.89
N ARG A 231 15.52 5.93 10.88
CA ARG A 231 14.90 5.15 11.98
C ARG A 231 15.99 4.73 12.97
N GLU A 232 15.77 4.97 14.27
CA GLU A 232 16.62 4.46 15.36
C GLU A 232 16.33 2.98 15.63
N SER A 233 16.31 2.17 14.58
CA SER A 233 16.21 0.72 14.68
C SER A 233 17.60 0.11 14.62
N VAL A 234 17.73 -1.12 15.12
CA VAL A 234 18.93 -1.96 14.96
C VAL A 234 19.31 -1.97 13.49
N ARG A 235 20.39 -1.27 13.12
CA ARG A 235 20.92 -1.25 11.74
C ARG A 235 21.86 -2.42 11.49
N ASP A 236 22.46 -2.91 12.56
CA ASP A 236 23.44 -3.99 12.55
C ASP A 236 23.02 -5.05 13.59
N ILE A 237 22.89 -6.29 13.15
CA ILE A 237 22.68 -7.44 14.05
C ILE A 237 24.06 -8.06 14.29
N PRO A 238 24.62 -7.98 15.52
CA PRO A 238 25.87 -8.67 15.83
C PRO A 238 25.72 -10.18 15.65
N SER A 239 26.83 -10.88 15.41
CA SER A 239 26.84 -12.34 15.20
C SER A 239 26.15 -13.10 16.33
N SER A 240 26.26 -12.60 17.56
CA SER A 240 25.52 -13.02 18.75
C SER A 240 25.12 -11.79 19.55
N GLY A 241 23.95 -11.79 20.18
CA GLY A 241 23.49 -10.65 20.96
C GLY A 241 22.15 -10.87 21.65
N SER A 242 21.74 -9.87 22.42
CA SER A 242 20.41 -9.78 23.01
C SER A 242 19.83 -8.39 22.71
N THR A 243 18.53 -8.30 22.52
CA THR A 243 17.83 -7.03 22.32
C THR A 243 16.53 -7.02 23.12
N ASP A 244 16.30 -5.91 23.82
CA ASP A 244 15.19 -5.73 24.76
C ASP A 244 13.82 -5.63 24.06
N SER A 245 13.77 -5.32 22.78
CA SER A 245 12.52 -5.30 22.01
C SER A 245 12.79 -5.31 20.52
N MET A 246 12.38 -6.38 19.85
CA MET A 246 12.44 -6.49 18.39
C MET A 246 11.23 -7.22 17.83
N LEU A 247 10.91 -6.98 16.57
CA LEU A 247 9.91 -7.76 15.84
C LEU A 247 10.48 -9.13 15.50
N VAL A 248 9.93 -10.15 16.15
CA VAL A 248 10.39 -11.53 16.03
C VAL A 248 9.25 -12.44 15.60
N CYS A 249 9.55 -13.35 14.69
CA CYS A 249 8.72 -14.50 14.36
C CYS A 249 9.45 -15.78 14.79
N THR A 250 9.01 -16.38 15.88
CA THR A 250 9.58 -17.61 16.46
C THR A 250 9.01 -18.89 15.83
N ARG A 251 7.81 -18.80 15.23
CA ARG A 251 7.19 -19.91 14.51
C ARG A 251 7.48 -19.82 13.03
N LEU A 252 8.63 -20.35 12.64
CA LEU A 252 8.98 -20.55 11.24
C LEU A 252 8.16 -21.72 10.66
N PRO A 253 7.46 -21.52 9.52
CA PRO A 253 6.82 -22.62 8.83
C PRO A 253 7.86 -23.63 8.37
N GLN A 254 7.62 -24.92 8.63
CA GLN A 254 8.59 -25.98 8.35
C GLN A 254 8.74 -26.27 6.84
N SER A 255 7.75 -25.90 6.02
CA SER A 255 7.82 -26.01 4.57
C SER A 255 7.42 -24.72 3.84
N SER A 256 7.90 -24.58 2.60
CA SER A 256 7.45 -23.53 1.66
C SER A 256 6.01 -23.71 1.20
N VAL A 257 5.41 -24.88 1.47
CA VAL A 257 4.03 -25.25 1.09
C VAL A 257 3.03 -24.85 2.18
N ASP A 258 3.48 -24.71 3.42
CA ASP A 258 2.65 -24.23 4.52
C ASP A 258 2.25 -22.78 4.26
N SER A 259 0.96 -22.60 3.98
CA SER A 259 0.29 -21.31 3.73
C SER A 259 0.09 -20.49 5.01
N GLU A 260 0.83 -20.80 6.06
CA GLU A 260 0.79 -20.04 7.31
C GLU A 260 1.50 -18.70 7.15
N ASP A 261 0.79 -17.63 7.51
CA ASP A 261 1.31 -16.27 7.58
C ASP A 261 2.41 -16.17 8.64
N LEU A 262 3.45 -15.41 8.35
CA LEU A 262 4.51 -15.12 9.31
C LEU A 262 4.01 -14.10 10.32
N VAL A 263 3.82 -14.52 11.57
CA VAL A 263 3.34 -13.62 12.63
C VAL A 263 4.52 -13.04 13.39
N PHE A 264 4.69 -11.72 13.31
CA PHE A 264 5.72 -10.99 14.05
C PHE A 264 5.15 -10.34 15.28
N ASN A 265 5.84 -10.52 16.41
CA ASN A 265 5.49 -9.89 17.68
C ASN A 265 6.70 -9.18 18.25
N TRP A 266 6.45 -8.08 18.97
CA TRP A 266 7.48 -7.41 19.75
C TRP A 266 7.84 -8.27 20.95
N GLN A 267 9.08 -8.77 20.98
CA GLN A 267 9.59 -9.64 22.03
C GLN A 267 11.07 -9.33 22.31
N GLU A 268 11.48 -9.60 23.54
CA GLU A 268 12.89 -9.72 23.90
C GLU A 268 13.47 -10.96 23.23
N LEU A 269 14.63 -10.82 22.60
CA LEU A 269 15.28 -11.93 21.90
C LEU A 269 16.78 -11.94 22.17
N SER A 270 17.29 -13.12 22.50
CA SER A 270 18.72 -13.42 22.46
C SER A 270 19.02 -14.45 21.38
N TRP A 271 20.08 -14.22 20.62
CA TRP A 271 20.54 -15.13 19.57
C TRP A 271 22.03 -15.42 19.71
N THR A 272 22.39 -16.64 19.37
CA THR A 272 23.79 -17.12 19.40
C THR A 272 24.46 -16.98 18.06
N LYS A 273 23.68 -17.01 16.97
CA LYS A 273 24.21 -16.99 15.61
C LYS A 273 23.22 -16.41 14.61
N VAL A 274 23.71 -15.59 13.69
CA VAL A 274 22.98 -15.19 12.48
C VAL A 274 23.21 -16.22 11.37
N LEU A 275 22.15 -16.76 10.79
CA LEU A 275 22.22 -17.74 9.69
C LEU A 275 22.27 -17.06 8.32
N GLY A 276 21.61 -15.91 8.18
CA GLY A 276 21.59 -15.15 6.94
C GLY A 276 20.20 -14.55 6.67
N VAL A 277 20.02 -14.04 5.46
CA VAL A 277 18.75 -13.39 5.08
C VAL A 277 17.72 -14.44 4.68
N TYR A 278 16.53 -14.35 5.27
CA TYR A 278 15.41 -15.22 4.91
C TYR A 278 14.81 -14.78 3.58
N ASN A 279 14.57 -15.72 2.67
CA ASN A 279 14.04 -15.44 1.35
C ASN A 279 12.88 -16.39 1.06
N ALA A 280 11.67 -15.94 1.37
CA ALA A 280 10.42 -16.60 1.01
C ALA A 280 9.51 -15.58 0.32
N VAL A 281 9.66 -15.51 -0.99
CA VAL A 281 9.17 -14.44 -1.89
C VAL A 281 7.65 -14.24 -1.77
N GLU A 282 6.87 -15.27 -1.50
CA GLU A 282 5.39 -15.23 -1.53
C GLU A 282 4.72 -15.31 -0.15
N LYS A 283 5.48 -15.30 0.95
CA LYS A 283 4.87 -15.40 2.28
C LYS A 283 4.34 -14.05 2.75
N ARG A 284 3.08 -14.06 3.20
CA ARG A 284 2.42 -12.93 3.85
C ARG A 284 2.89 -12.78 5.28
N VAL A 285 2.86 -11.55 5.75
CA VAL A 285 3.34 -11.16 7.07
C VAL A 285 2.23 -10.47 7.85
N ARG A 286 2.10 -10.85 9.13
CA ARG A 286 1.10 -10.36 10.07
C ARG A 286 1.73 -9.82 11.34
#